data_AF-A0A3L7AJ96-F1
#
_entry.id   AF-A0A3L7AJ96-F1
#
_cell.length_a   1.000
_cell.length_b   1.000
_cell.length_c   1.000
_cell.angle_alpha   90.00
_cell.angle_beta   90.00
_cell.angle_gamma   90.00
#
_symmetry.space_group_name_H-M   'P 1'
#
loop_
_entity.id
_entity.type
_entity.pdbx_description
1 polymer ?
#
loop_
_entity_poly.entity_id
_entity_poly.type
_entity_poly.pdbx_seq_one_letter_code
_entity_poly.pdbx_strand_id
1 'polypeptide(L)'
;MLTAIVIGGAACVWDDVARALDLFEPGLIVAVNDVGASWPGPVNVWCSLHPDKLPAWRAERARRGFPRADEHLCHVTGKDEPGADRQVEYRLPGQTSSGSSGLFGVKVALDAGAERVVIAGIPLSTGGAHFFDPKPWTARDGFVKGWQEARPAIADKVRSMSGFTMKLLGAPTPQWLAGA
;
A
#
# COMPACT_ATOMS: atom_id res chain seq x y z
N MET A 1 -6.50 -2.26 -19.49
CA MET A 1 -5.43 -2.47 -18.50
C MET A 1 -5.76 -1.68 -17.26
N LEU A 2 -5.90 -2.32 -16.11
CA LEU A 2 -6.14 -1.62 -14.84
C LEU A 2 -4.80 -1.19 -14.23
N THR A 3 -4.61 0.10 -14.04
CA THR A 3 -3.47 0.70 -13.32
C THR A 3 -3.90 1.02 -11.89
N ALA A 4 -3.01 0.81 -10.93
CA ALA A 4 -3.27 1.09 -9.53
C ALA A 4 -2.15 1.91 -8.89
N ILE A 5 -2.53 2.70 -7.89
CA ILE A 5 -1.58 3.24 -6.91
C ILE A 5 -1.87 2.63 -5.54
N VAL A 6 -0.81 2.19 -4.86
CA VAL A 6 -0.86 1.79 -3.45
C VAL A 6 -0.16 2.86 -2.63
N ILE A 7 -0.91 3.48 -1.73
CA ILE A 7 -0.43 4.58 -0.89
C ILE A 7 -0.10 4.04 0.49
N GLY A 8 1.16 4.19 0.90
CA GLY A 8 1.68 3.79 2.21
C GLY A 8 1.72 4.91 3.24
N GLY A 9 2.43 4.67 4.34
CA GLY A 9 2.48 5.57 5.49
C GLY A 9 3.86 6.16 5.80
N ALA A 10 4.83 6.08 4.90
CA ALA A 10 6.15 6.67 5.13
C ALA A 10 6.13 8.20 5.05
N ALA A 11 7.10 8.86 5.68
CA ALA A 11 7.21 10.32 5.69
C ALA A 11 7.26 10.94 4.28
N CYS A 12 7.81 10.23 3.29
CA CYS A 12 7.87 10.67 1.89
C CYS A 12 6.57 10.47 1.09
N VAL A 13 5.48 10.01 1.73
CA VAL A 13 4.26 9.59 1.01
C VAL A 13 3.69 10.68 0.12
N TRP A 14 3.63 11.93 0.59
CA TRP A 14 3.00 13.01 -0.16
C TRP A 14 3.78 13.37 -1.43
N ASP A 15 5.11 13.44 -1.32
CA ASP A 15 6.00 13.67 -2.46
C ASP A 15 5.98 12.48 -3.45
N ASP A 16 5.94 11.25 -2.92
CA ASP A 16 5.84 10.05 -3.76
C ASP A 16 4.52 9.99 -4.52
N VAL A 17 3.39 10.32 -3.86
CA VAL A 17 2.07 10.33 -4.49
C VAL A 17 2.00 11.42 -5.55
N ALA A 18 2.46 12.65 -5.26
CA ALA A 18 2.45 13.74 -6.22
C ALA A 18 3.22 13.35 -7.51
N ARG A 19 4.46 12.86 -7.36
CA ARG A 19 5.27 12.41 -8.49
C ARG A 19 4.67 11.21 -9.22
N ALA A 20 3.94 10.33 -8.52
CA ALA A 20 3.28 9.19 -9.16
C ALA A 20 2.09 9.66 -10.01
N LEU A 21 1.29 10.59 -9.49
CA LEU A 21 0.12 11.15 -10.18
C LEU A 21 0.52 12.03 -11.38
N ASP A 22 1.71 12.62 -11.38
CA ASP A 22 2.28 13.30 -12.56
C ASP A 22 2.57 12.31 -13.72
N LEU A 23 2.70 11.01 -13.44
CA LEU A 23 2.99 9.99 -14.45
C LEU A 23 1.73 9.35 -15.03
N PHE A 24 0.65 9.23 -14.23
CA PHE A 24 -0.59 8.58 -14.67
C PHE A 24 -1.77 8.89 -13.75
N GLU A 25 -2.97 8.70 -14.30
CA GLU A 25 -4.21 8.65 -13.54
C GLU A 25 -4.52 7.19 -13.13
N PRO A 26 -4.59 6.87 -11.83
CA PRO A 26 -4.85 5.52 -11.36
C PRO A 26 -6.33 5.13 -11.53
N GLY A 27 -6.58 3.96 -12.12
CA GLY A 27 -7.92 3.36 -12.14
C GLY A 27 -8.33 2.70 -10.82
N LEU A 28 -7.37 2.46 -9.92
CA LEU A 28 -7.57 1.90 -8.58
C LEU A 28 -6.66 2.58 -7.56
N ILE A 29 -7.23 3.04 -6.45
CA ILE A 29 -6.49 3.61 -5.32
C ILE A 29 -6.63 2.69 -4.11
N VAL A 30 -5.50 2.17 -3.63
CA VAL A 30 -5.41 1.36 -2.41
C VAL A 30 -4.69 2.17 -1.32
N ALA A 31 -5.39 2.48 -0.24
CA ALA A 31 -4.81 3.14 0.93
C ALA A 31 -4.41 2.11 1.99
N VAL A 32 -3.25 2.30 2.62
CA VAL A 32 -2.72 1.38 3.64
C VAL A 32 -2.62 2.08 5.00
N ASN A 33 -3.28 1.50 6.02
CA ASN A 33 -3.23 1.99 7.41
C ASN A 33 -3.64 3.48 7.53
N ASP A 34 -2.91 4.26 8.33
CA ASP A 34 -3.20 5.66 8.69
C ASP A 34 -3.38 6.61 7.50
N VAL A 35 -2.79 6.29 6.34
CA VAL A 35 -2.91 7.17 5.17
C VAL A 35 -4.34 7.21 4.65
N GLY A 36 -5.14 6.16 4.83
CA GLY A 36 -6.55 6.20 4.45
C GLY A 36 -7.35 7.20 5.28
N ALA A 37 -6.92 7.55 6.50
CA ALA A 37 -7.55 8.61 7.28
C ALA A 37 -7.09 10.01 6.84
N SER A 38 -5.93 10.10 6.17
CA SER A 38 -5.25 11.37 5.88
C SER A 38 -5.31 11.79 4.41
N TRP A 39 -5.50 10.84 3.49
CA TRP A 39 -5.64 11.10 2.05
C TRP A 39 -7.00 11.73 1.73
N PRO A 40 -7.07 12.96 1.20
CA PRO A 40 -8.34 13.63 0.94
C PRO A 40 -9.10 13.08 -0.27
N GLY A 41 -8.39 12.40 -1.18
CA GLY A 41 -8.95 11.86 -2.40
C GLY A 41 -9.77 10.58 -2.21
N PRO A 42 -10.34 10.05 -3.31
CA PRO A 42 -11.07 8.78 -3.28
C PRO A 42 -10.14 7.62 -2.87
N VAL A 43 -10.75 6.60 -2.28
CA VAL A 43 -10.10 5.34 -1.87
C VAL A 43 -11.02 4.21 -2.27
N ASN A 44 -10.58 3.37 -3.22
CA ASN A 44 -11.37 2.21 -3.62
C ASN A 44 -11.23 1.11 -2.56
N VAL A 45 -10.01 0.84 -2.12
CA VAL A 45 -9.76 -0.16 -1.09
C VAL A 45 -8.87 0.41 0.01
N TRP A 46 -9.32 0.30 1.25
CA TRP A 46 -8.52 0.63 2.42
C TRP A 46 -8.16 -0.63 3.18
N CYS A 47 -6.88 -1.03 3.12
CA CYS A 47 -6.43 -2.27 3.73
C CYS A 47 -5.51 -2.07 4.95
N SER A 48 -5.57 -2.98 5.91
CA SER A 48 -4.65 -2.99 7.06
C SER A 48 -4.37 -4.39 7.62
N LEU A 49 -3.19 -4.55 8.21
CA LEU A 49 -2.89 -5.67 9.11
C LEU A 49 -3.33 -5.42 10.56
N HIS A 50 -3.89 -4.23 10.85
CA HIS A 50 -4.37 -3.80 12.15
C HIS A 50 -5.88 -3.52 12.09
N PRO A 51 -6.73 -4.56 11.98
CA PRO A 51 -8.18 -4.37 11.88
C PRO A 51 -8.77 -3.66 13.10
N ASP A 52 -8.13 -3.78 14.26
CA ASP A 52 -8.47 -3.07 15.50
C ASP A 52 -8.44 -1.54 15.36
N LYS A 53 -7.64 -1.02 14.43
CA LYS A 53 -7.50 0.43 14.19
C LYS A 53 -8.46 0.98 13.14
N LEU A 54 -9.01 0.13 12.27
CA LEU A 54 -9.90 0.55 11.20
C LEU A 54 -11.10 1.38 11.69
N PRO A 55 -11.82 1.02 12.79
CA PRO A 55 -12.94 1.83 13.26
C PRO A 55 -12.56 3.27 13.61
N ALA A 56 -11.44 3.46 14.32
CA ALA A 56 -10.97 4.80 14.71
C ALA A 56 -10.53 5.62 13.49
N TRP A 57 -9.81 5.00 12.56
CA TRP A 57 -9.40 5.68 11.33
C TRP A 57 -10.58 6.06 10.43
N ARG A 58 -11.62 5.22 10.34
CA ARG A 58 -12.85 5.53 9.61
C ARG A 58 -13.58 6.73 10.21
N ALA A 59 -13.68 6.78 11.55
CA ALA A 59 -14.26 7.93 12.24
C ALA A 59 -13.46 9.20 11.98
N GLU A 60 -12.12 9.13 11.99
CA GLU A 60 -11.25 10.27 11.68
C GLU A 60 -11.40 10.75 10.23
N ARG A 61 -11.47 9.83 9.26
CA ARG A 61 -11.72 10.16 7.84
C ARG A 61 -13.06 10.89 7.67
N ALA A 62 -14.11 10.40 8.33
CA ALA A 62 -15.44 11.02 8.32
C ALA A 62 -15.43 12.40 8.97
N ARG A 63 -14.75 12.56 10.11
CA ARG A 63 -14.60 13.86 10.80
C ARG A 63 -13.90 14.91 9.93
N ARG A 64 -13.00 14.49 9.05
CA ARG A 64 -12.32 15.34 8.05
C ARG A 64 -13.18 15.70 6.84
N GLY A 65 -14.36 15.10 6.70
CA GLY A 65 -15.24 15.30 5.55
C GLY A 65 -14.72 14.66 4.26
N PHE A 66 -13.80 13.69 4.36
CA PHE A 66 -13.28 12.99 3.19
C PHE A 66 -14.28 11.93 2.68
N PRO A 67 -14.31 11.63 1.36
CA PRO A 67 -15.19 10.60 0.81
C PRO A 67 -14.97 9.25 1.48
N ARG A 68 -16.03 8.49 1.78
CA ARG A 68 -15.89 7.13 2.35
C ARG A 68 -15.07 6.24 1.38
N ALA A 69 -14.24 5.34 1.92
CA ALA A 69 -13.63 4.30 1.11
C ALA A 69 -14.68 3.27 0.66
N ASP A 70 -14.56 2.76 -0.58
CA ASP A 70 -15.56 1.83 -1.12
C ASP A 70 -15.56 0.48 -0.37
N GLU A 71 -14.36 -0.03 -0.04
CA GLU A 71 -14.17 -1.29 0.69
C GLU A 71 -13.04 -1.18 1.73
N HIS A 72 -13.20 -1.86 2.87
CA HIS A 72 -12.18 -2.01 3.91
C HIS A 72 -11.76 -3.48 4.02
N LEU A 73 -10.47 -3.75 3.87
CA LEU A 73 -9.93 -5.11 3.94
C LEU A 73 -8.96 -5.27 5.11
N CYS A 74 -8.97 -6.44 5.71
CA CYS A 74 -7.89 -6.85 6.60
C CYS A 74 -7.39 -8.25 6.29
N HIS A 75 -6.29 -8.63 6.94
CA HIS A 75 -5.83 -10.01 6.87
C HIS A 75 -6.79 -10.96 7.60
N VAL A 76 -6.76 -12.24 7.23
CA VAL A 76 -7.45 -13.30 7.98
C VAL A 76 -6.90 -13.36 9.40
N THR A 77 -7.76 -13.14 10.39
CA THR A 77 -7.39 -13.17 11.83
C THR A 77 -7.96 -14.39 12.57
N GLY A 78 -8.88 -15.13 11.93
CA GLY A 78 -9.59 -16.26 12.56
C GLY A 78 -10.74 -15.86 13.48
N LYS A 79 -11.11 -14.57 13.52
CA LYS A 79 -12.27 -14.04 14.24
C LYS A 79 -13.00 -13.01 13.38
N ASP A 80 -14.19 -12.60 13.79
CA ASP A 80 -14.90 -11.50 13.13
C ASP A 80 -14.21 -10.15 13.41
N GLU A 81 -14.14 -9.29 12.41
CA GLU A 81 -13.41 -8.02 12.44
C GLU A 81 -14.36 -6.89 12.01
N PRO A 82 -15.10 -6.26 12.94
CA PRO A 82 -16.18 -5.32 12.61
C PRO A 82 -15.70 -4.05 11.88
N GLY A 83 -14.39 -3.81 11.85
CA GLY A 83 -13.76 -2.72 11.10
C GLY A 83 -13.57 -3.01 9.61
N ALA A 84 -13.62 -4.27 9.19
CA ALA A 84 -13.34 -4.71 7.83
C ALA A 84 -14.61 -5.30 7.16
N ASP A 85 -14.77 -5.01 5.87
CA ASP A 85 -15.86 -5.56 5.07
C ASP A 85 -15.54 -7.02 4.67
N ARG A 86 -14.25 -7.33 4.42
CA ARG A 86 -13.77 -8.67 4.08
C ARG A 86 -12.36 -8.95 4.64
N GLN A 87 -12.09 -10.23 4.87
CA GLN A 87 -10.78 -10.74 5.25
C GLN A 87 -10.13 -11.50 4.10
N VAL A 88 -8.83 -11.30 3.89
CA VAL A 88 -8.06 -11.94 2.82
C VAL A 88 -6.69 -12.40 3.32
N GLU A 89 -6.10 -13.41 2.69
CA GLU A 89 -4.69 -13.77 2.98
C GLU A 89 -3.79 -12.59 2.61
N TYR A 90 -2.85 -12.24 3.48
CA TYR A 90 -1.97 -11.08 3.30
C TYR A 90 -0.66 -11.43 2.60
N ARG A 91 -0.29 -12.70 2.59
CA ARG A 91 0.89 -13.22 1.90
C ARG A 91 0.58 -13.59 0.45
N LEU A 92 1.50 -13.28 -0.46
CA LEU A 92 1.52 -13.83 -1.81
C LEU A 92 1.90 -15.32 -1.77
N PRO A 93 1.54 -16.12 -2.79
CA PRO A 93 1.93 -17.51 -2.88
C PRO A 93 3.44 -17.72 -2.70
N GLY A 94 3.82 -18.67 -1.84
CA GLY A 94 5.22 -19.00 -1.57
C GLY A 94 5.93 -18.10 -0.56
N GLN A 95 5.30 -17.03 -0.06
CA GLN A 95 5.88 -16.23 1.01
C GLN A 95 5.77 -16.92 2.37
N THR A 96 6.85 -16.85 3.15
CA THR A 96 6.89 -17.30 4.54
C THR A 96 6.95 -16.14 5.51
N SER A 97 7.42 -14.98 5.04
CA SER A 97 7.64 -13.78 5.83
C SER A 97 6.66 -12.67 5.45
N SER A 98 6.28 -11.82 6.41
CA SER A 98 5.50 -10.61 6.10
C SER A 98 6.35 -9.59 5.36
N GLY A 99 5.76 -8.87 4.40
CA GLY A 99 6.35 -7.70 3.76
C GLY A 99 5.79 -6.37 4.28
N SER A 100 5.26 -6.33 5.51
CA SER A 100 4.49 -5.22 6.10
C SER A 100 3.12 -4.99 5.41
N SER A 101 2.32 -4.06 5.96
CA SER A 101 1.05 -3.67 5.36
C SER A 101 1.21 -3.08 3.95
N GLY A 102 2.38 -2.53 3.60
CA GLY A 102 2.62 -2.01 2.26
C GLY A 102 2.60 -3.11 1.18
N LEU A 103 3.20 -4.27 1.46
CA LEU A 103 3.12 -5.41 0.56
C LEU A 103 1.72 -6.04 0.54
N PHE A 104 1.02 -5.99 1.68
CA PHE A 104 -0.39 -6.40 1.70
C PHE A 104 -1.24 -5.52 0.76
N GLY A 105 -1.04 -4.20 0.75
CA GLY A 105 -1.69 -3.30 -0.21
C GLY A 105 -1.37 -3.63 -1.67
N VAL A 106 -0.14 -4.04 -1.97
CA VAL A 106 0.22 -4.56 -3.31
C VAL A 106 -0.59 -5.79 -3.66
N LYS A 107 -0.67 -6.77 -2.76
CA LYS A 107 -1.47 -7.98 -2.99
C LYS A 107 -2.93 -7.63 -3.24
N VAL A 108 -3.52 -6.74 -2.45
CA VAL A 108 -4.89 -6.26 -2.62
C VAL A 108 -5.11 -5.65 -4.01
N ALA A 109 -4.19 -4.80 -4.49
CA ALA A 109 -4.28 -4.24 -5.83
C ALA A 109 -4.22 -5.32 -6.93
N LEU A 110 -3.32 -6.31 -6.78
CA LEU A 110 -3.17 -7.41 -7.72
C LEU A 110 -4.40 -8.34 -7.74
N ASP A 111 -4.97 -8.64 -6.57
CA ASP A 111 -6.18 -9.45 -6.44
C ASP A 111 -7.41 -8.74 -7.05
N ALA A 112 -7.42 -7.40 -7.04
CA ALA A 112 -8.41 -6.58 -7.73
C ALA A 112 -8.21 -6.51 -9.26
N GLY A 113 -7.20 -7.21 -9.80
CA GLY A 113 -6.95 -7.29 -11.23
C GLY A 113 -6.03 -6.20 -11.80
N ALA A 114 -5.33 -5.45 -10.95
CA ALA A 114 -4.38 -4.46 -11.43
C ALA A 114 -3.20 -5.14 -12.16
N GLU A 115 -2.89 -4.66 -13.37
CA GLU A 115 -1.81 -5.18 -14.21
C GLU A 115 -0.52 -4.38 -14.04
N ARG A 116 -0.64 -3.12 -13.60
CA ARG A 116 0.45 -2.19 -13.29
C ARG A 116 0.15 -1.48 -11.98
N VAL A 117 1.02 -1.62 -11.01
CA VAL A 117 0.89 -1.05 -9.66
C VAL A 117 2.07 -0.15 -9.36
N VAL A 118 1.81 1.11 -9.03
CA VAL A 118 2.81 2.02 -8.48
C VAL A 118 2.64 2.10 -6.97
N ILE A 119 3.70 1.84 -6.22
CA ILE A 119 3.69 2.03 -4.76
C ILE A 119 4.33 3.37 -4.40
N ALA A 120 3.64 4.15 -3.56
CA ALA A 120 4.04 5.48 -3.11
C ALA A 120 4.03 5.54 -1.58
N GLY A 121 5.08 6.08 -0.94
CA GLY A 121 5.17 6.09 0.52
C GLY A 121 5.43 4.71 1.14
N ILE A 122 6.01 3.78 0.38
CA ILE A 122 6.42 2.44 0.83
C ILE A 122 7.91 2.20 0.49
N PRO A 123 8.84 3.05 0.98
CA PRO A 123 10.25 2.97 0.61
C PRO A 123 10.99 1.80 1.26
N LEU A 124 10.58 1.35 2.46
CA LEU A 124 11.40 0.49 3.33
C LEU A 124 12.84 1.02 3.50
N SER A 125 12.99 2.35 3.61
CA SER A 125 14.30 2.98 3.83
C SER A 125 14.78 2.81 5.28
N THR A 126 16.08 2.59 5.46
CA THR A 126 16.73 2.59 6.78
C THR A 126 16.58 3.97 7.43
N GLY A 127 16.17 4.00 8.70
CA GLY A 127 15.97 5.25 9.45
C GLY A 127 14.78 6.10 8.98
N GLY A 128 13.96 5.61 8.04
CA GLY A 128 12.76 6.30 7.60
C GLY A 128 11.70 6.35 8.71
N ALA A 129 10.90 7.40 8.72
CA ALA A 129 9.81 7.61 9.67
C ALA A 129 8.44 7.43 9.00
N HIS A 130 7.39 7.39 9.81
CA HIS A 130 6.02 7.51 9.32
C HIS A 130 5.65 8.99 9.14
N PHE A 131 4.66 9.31 8.29
CA PHE A 131 4.26 10.71 8.11
C PHE A 131 3.63 11.34 9.36
N PHE A 132 3.12 10.51 10.27
CA PHE A 132 2.46 10.92 11.52
C PHE A 132 3.34 10.75 12.77
N ASP A 133 4.49 10.09 12.65
CA ASP A 133 5.42 9.89 13.76
C ASP A 133 6.85 10.10 13.23
N PRO A 134 7.56 11.15 13.66
CA PRO A 134 8.91 11.45 13.20
C PRO A 134 9.96 10.45 13.69
N LYS A 135 9.60 9.53 14.60
CA LYS A 135 10.54 8.52 15.09
C LYS A 135 10.95 7.55 13.97
N PRO A 136 12.23 7.14 13.94
CA PRO A 136 12.69 6.12 13.00
C PRO A 136 11.91 4.81 13.16
N TRP A 137 11.45 4.26 12.04
CA TRP A 137 10.79 2.96 11.98
C TRP A 137 11.82 1.82 11.98
N THR A 138 12.01 1.20 13.15
CA THR A 138 13.03 0.18 13.37
C THR A 138 12.64 -1.22 12.89
N ALA A 139 11.34 -1.50 12.69
CA ALA A 139 10.86 -2.82 12.29
C ALA A 139 11.10 -3.14 10.79
N ARG A 140 11.60 -2.17 10.00
CA ARG A 140 11.85 -2.30 8.56
C ARG A 140 12.62 -3.56 8.20
N ASP A 141 13.67 -3.89 8.95
CA ASP A 141 14.59 -4.99 8.62
C ASP A 141 13.88 -6.35 8.65
N GLY A 142 12.88 -6.51 9.52
CA GLY A 142 12.05 -7.72 9.59
C GLY A 142 11.18 -7.95 8.36
N PHE A 143 10.95 -6.92 7.53
CA PHE A 143 10.08 -7.01 6.35
C PHE A 143 10.83 -7.19 5.03
N VAL A 144 12.15 -6.95 5.00
CA VAL A 144 12.96 -7.05 3.78
C VAL A 144 12.86 -8.43 3.13
N LYS A 145 12.95 -9.50 3.95
CA LYS A 145 12.82 -10.88 3.49
C LYS A 145 11.48 -11.13 2.79
N GLY A 146 10.38 -10.62 3.34
CA GLY A 146 9.06 -10.75 2.71
C GLY A 146 9.00 -10.13 1.31
N TRP A 147 9.58 -8.94 1.12
CA TRP A 147 9.64 -8.32 -0.21
C TRP A 147 10.50 -9.10 -1.20
N GLN A 148 11.62 -9.67 -0.74
CA GLN A 148 12.47 -10.52 -1.58
C GLN A 148 11.75 -11.79 -2.00
N GLU A 149 11.04 -12.45 -1.08
CA GLU A 149 10.22 -13.63 -1.37
C GLU A 149 9.07 -13.33 -2.34
N ALA A 150 8.46 -12.14 -2.24
CA ALA A 150 7.38 -11.72 -3.14
C ALA A 150 7.86 -11.35 -4.55
N ARG A 151 9.13 -10.98 -4.71
CA ARG A 151 9.68 -10.43 -5.96
C ARG A 151 9.32 -11.26 -7.19
N PRO A 152 9.45 -12.60 -7.23
CA PRO A 152 9.08 -13.40 -8.40
C PRO A 152 7.61 -13.24 -8.84
N ALA A 153 6.70 -12.93 -7.91
CA ALA A 153 5.28 -12.76 -8.22
C ALA A 153 4.92 -11.32 -8.64
N ILE A 154 5.76 -10.32 -8.31
CA ILE A 154 5.40 -8.90 -8.44
C ILE A 154 6.34 -8.09 -9.33
N ALA A 155 7.53 -8.60 -9.66
CA ALA A 155 8.59 -7.84 -10.32
C ALA A 155 8.18 -7.23 -11.68
N ASP A 156 7.28 -7.86 -12.42
CA ASP A 156 6.86 -7.34 -13.73
C ASP A 156 5.67 -6.37 -13.63
N LYS A 157 4.95 -6.40 -12.52
CA LYS A 157 3.67 -5.70 -12.31
C LYS A 157 3.76 -4.52 -11.36
N VAL A 158 4.83 -4.42 -10.57
CA VAL A 158 4.95 -3.43 -9.50
C VAL A 158 6.20 -2.58 -9.67
N ARG A 159 6.04 -1.27 -9.51
CA ARG A 159 7.14 -0.30 -9.45
C ARG A 159 6.99 0.58 -8.21
N SER A 160 8.10 1.14 -7.72
CA SER A 160 8.10 1.96 -6.52
C SER A 160 8.67 3.34 -6.80
N MET A 161 8.10 4.34 -6.13
CA MET A 161 8.55 5.72 -6.22
C MET A 161 9.86 5.99 -5.47
N SER A 162 10.22 5.17 -4.48
CA SER A 162 11.35 5.49 -3.59
C SER A 162 11.95 4.30 -2.84
N GLY A 163 13.12 4.54 -2.22
CA GLY A 163 13.72 3.67 -1.20
C GLY A 163 14.23 2.30 -1.67
N PHE A 164 14.29 1.36 -0.73
CA PHE A 164 14.67 -0.03 -0.97
C PHE A 164 13.74 -0.72 -1.96
N THR A 165 12.43 -0.49 -1.88
CA THR A 165 11.47 -1.13 -2.79
C THR A 165 11.69 -0.68 -4.24
N MET A 166 12.07 0.58 -4.48
CA MET A 166 12.47 1.05 -5.81
C MET A 166 13.76 0.39 -6.29
N LYS A 167 14.74 0.16 -5.42
CA LYS A 167 15.95 -0.61 -5.78
C LYS A 167 15.62 -2.06 -6.16
N LEU A 168 14.63 -2.65 -5.50
CA LEU A 168 14.21 -4.05 -5.72
C LEU A 168 13.38 -4.24 -6.99
N LEU A 169 12.48 -3.29 -7.28
CA LEU A 169 11.42 -3.40 -8.29
C LEU A 169 11.62 -2.47 -9.50
N GLY A 170 12.47 -1.46 -9.38
CA GLY A 170 12.59 -0.37 -10.35
C GLY A 170 11.60 0.77 -10.11
N ALA A 171 11.86 1.90 -10.76
CA ALA A 171 10.99 3.08 -10.78
C ALA A 171 9.94 2.97 -11.90
N PRO A 172 8.73 3.54 -11.72
CA PRO A 172 7.76 3.58 -12.80
C PRO A 172 8.21 4.53 -13.91
N THR A 173 7.91 4.18 -15.15
CA THR A 173 8.12 5.02 -16.32
C THR A 173 6.83 5.08 -17.15
N PRO A 174 6.63 6.14 -17.95
CA PRO A 174 5.49 6.21 -18.87
C PRO A 174 5.40 5.00 -19.80
N GLN A 175 6.54 4.49 -20.29
CA GLN A 175 6.60 3.31 -21.17
C GLN A 175 6.10 2.04 -20.44
N TRP A 176 6.58 1.80 -19.23
CA TRP A 176 6.15 0.64 -18.43
C TRP A 176 4.66 0.72 -18.06
N LEU A 177 4.18 1.93 -17.74
CA LEU A 177 2.76 2.21 -17.48
C LEU A 177 1.89 2.02 -18.73
N ALA A 178 2.43 2.23 -19.92
CA ALA A 178 1.75 1.98 -21.19
C ALA A 178 1.78 0.49 -21.63
N GLY A 179 2.48 -0.38 -20.88
CA GLY A 179 2.60 -1.80 -21.21
C GLY A 179 3.67 -2.13 -22.26
N ALA A 180 4.57 -1.18 -22.54
CA ALA A 180 5.72 -1.36 -23.45
C ALA A 180 6.98 -1.86 -22.72
#